data_AF-A0AAN8X8R5-F1
#
_entry.id   AF-A0AAN8X8R5-F1
#
_cell.length_a   1.000
_cell.length_b   1.000
_cell.length_c   1.000
_cell.angle_alpha   90.00
_cell.angle_beta   90.00
_cell.angle_gamma   90.00
#
_symmetry.space_group_name_H-M   'P 1'
#
loop_
_entity.id
_entity.type
_entity.pdbx_description
1 polymer ?
#
loop_
_entity_poly.entity_id
_entity_poly.type
_entity_poly.pdbx_seq_one_letter_code
_entity_poly.pdbx_strand_id
1 'polypeptide(L)'
;MAITDTGVRKTDPRLAELRKNLMEVHTSLEYTDDSPVNTMLLERGNFKRVIQDNIVLISRALRHQFVIPDWHDFTAYIEEFYWFVKPLTDGKVASYIPQLARFSPDHCGVSVCSVDGQRYVIGDTDVNFTMQSCSKPITYGIALNELGNETVHKYVGTEPSGRMFNAIVLDYNDKPHNPLVNAGSIVVNGLLQSLVKPEMSSSEKFDFVQQYFKRLAGGETVGFSNGTFLSEKENADRNYSLGYYMRENKCFPDNCDLMASLDLYFQVSETSWLMGVCT
;
A
#
# COMPACT_ATOMS: atom_id res chain seq x y z
N MET A 1 -0.06 25.09 -12.98
CA MET A 1 -1.19 25.51 -12.12
C MET A 1 -0.59 25.61 -10.73
N ALA A 2 -0.59 26.77 -10.07
CA ALA A 2 0.19 27.00 -8.85
C ALA A 2 -0.01 25.93 -7.73
N ILE A 3 -1.16 25.22 -7.74
CA ILE A 3 -1.41 24.10 -6.83
C ILE A 3 -0.45 22.91 -7.00
N THR A 4 0.11 22.68 -8.19
CA THR A 4 1.07 21.59 -8.39
C THR A 4 2.40 21.85 -7.69
N ASP A 5 2.74 23.12 -7.50
CA ASP A 5 3.98 23.56 -6.85
C ASP A 5 3.91 23.28 -5.33
N THR A 6 2.71 23.08 -4.79
CA THR A 6 2.49 22.65 -3.40
C THR A 6 2.57 21.12 -3.25
N GLY A 7 2.90 20.38 -4.31
CA GLY A 7 3.02 18.93 -4.31
C GLY A 7 1.74 18.15 -4.61
N VAL A 8 0.59 18.82 -4.76
CA VAL A 8 -0.66 18.12 -5.11
C VAL A 8 -0.66 17.80 -6.60
N ARG A 9 -0.86 16.54 -6.96
CA ARG A 9 -0.88 16.13 -8.38
C ARG A 9 -2.13 16.64 -9.08
N LYS A 10 -2.01 16.93 -10.38
CA LYS A 10 -3.17 17.29 -11.22
C LYS A 10 -4.25 16.21 -11.22
N THR A 11 -3.86 14.95 -11.06
CA THR A 11 -4.74 13.77 -11.03
C THR A 11 -5.36 13.49 -9.66
N ASP A 12 -5.08 14.30 -8.63
CA ASP A 12 -5.64 14.11 -7.29
C ASP A 12 -7.18 13.96 -7.36
N PRO A 13 -7.76 12.87 -6.83
CA PRO A 13 -9.21 12.65 -6.87
C PRO A 13 -10.01 13.80 -6.25
N ARG A 14 -9.45 14.50 -5.25
CA ARG A 14 -10.08 15.64 -4.58
C ARG A 14 -10.12 16.90 -5.45
N LEU A 15 -9.46 16.90 -6.61
CA LEU A 15 -9.52 17.96 -7.62
C LEU A 15 -10.39 17.59 -8.84
N ALA A 16 -11.17 16.50 -8.76
CA ALA A 16 -11.97 16.02 -9.89
C ALA A 16 -12.99 17.06 -10.41
N GLU A 17 -13.74 17.69 -9.50
CA GLU A 17 -14.73 18.71 -9.89
C GLU A 17 -14.06 19.95 -10.49
N LEU A 18 -12.92 20.41 -9.97
CA LEU A 18 -12.15 21.50 -10.58
C LEU A 18 -11.76 21.16 -12.02
N ARG A 19 -11.28 19.94 -12.29
CA ARG A 19 -10.93 19.52 -13.66
C ARG A 19 -12.15 19.52 -14.58
N LYS A 20 -13.27 18.99 -14.08
CA LYS A 20 -14.55 18.96 -14.81
C LYS A 20 -15.06 20.37 -15.11
N ASN A 21 -15.13 21.24 -14.10
CA ASN A 21 -15.59 22.62 -14.24
C ASN A 21 -14.69 23.42 -15.20
N LEU A 22 -13.37 23.17 -15.18
CA LEU A 22 -12.42 23.80 -16.11
C LEU A 22 -12.69 23.39 -17.56
N MET A 23 -12.98 22.10 -17.79
CA MET A 23 -13.33 21.58 -19.11
C MET A 23 -14.68 22.11 -19.61
N GLU A 24 -15.68 22.23 -18.73
CA GLU A 24 -16.97 22.84 -19.07
C GLU A 24 -16.82 24.32 -19.47
N VAL A 25 -16.02 25.10 -18.74
CA VAL A 25 -15.73 26.50 -19.10
C VAL A 25 -15.03 26.57 -20.45
N HIS A 26 -14.03 25.71 -20.68
CA HIS A 26 -13.29 25.68 -21.95
C HIS A 26 -14.20 25.41 -23.15
N THR A 27 -15.08 24.40 -23.05
CA THR A 27 -16.05 24.08 -24.11
C THR A 27 -17.08 25.20 -24.32
N SER A 28 -17.47 25.91 -23.27
CA SER A 28 -18.49 26.97 -23.36
C SER A 28 -18.01 28.29 -23.97
N LEU A 29 -16.70 28.53 -24.03
CA LEU A 29 -16.11 29.80 -24.45
C LEU A 29 -15.85 29.89 -25.97
N GLU A 30 -16.30 28.92 -26.78
CA GLU A 30 -16.01 28.85 -28.22
C GLU A 30 -14.53 29.18 -28.52
N TYR A 31 -13.59 28.56 -27.80
CA TYR A 31 -12.20 28.59 -28.26
C TYR A 31 -12.19 27.90 -29.63
N THR A 32 -12.13 28.71 -30.69
CA THR A 32 -12.06 28.30 -32.11
C THR A 32 -10.71 27.73 -32.50
N ASP A 33 -9.84 27.52 -31.52
CA ASP A 33 -8.47 27.09 -31.65
C ASP A 33 -8.26 25.89 -30.73
N ASP A 34 -7.58 24.85 -31.20
CA ASP A 34 -7.22 23.62 -30.46
C ASP A 34 -6.24 23.89 -29.28
N SER A 35 -6.24 25.12 -28.78
CA SER A 35 -5.43 25.63 -27.69
C SER A 35 -5.68 24.81 -26.41
N PRO A 36 -4.64 24.21 -25.80
CA PRO A 36 -4.79 23.36 -24.63
C PRO A 36 -5.47 24.09 -23.46
N VAL A 37 -6.31 23.40 -22.69
CA VAL A 37 -6.98 23.91 -21.47
C VAL A 37 -6.02 24.66 -20.51
N ASN A 38 -4.73 24.34 -20.54
CA ASN A 38 -3.69 24.96 -19.71
C ASN A 38 -3.31 26.40 -20.10
N THR A 39 -3.72 26.90 -21.28
CA THR A 39 -3.44 28.28 -21.75
C THR A 39 -4.64 29.21 -21.62
N MET A 40 -5.77 28.71 -21.10
CA MET A 40 -7.02 29.47 -20.96
C MET A 40 -6.88 30.59 -19.92
N LEU A 41 -7.13 31.82 -20.34
CA LEU A 41 -7.29 32.96 -19.43
C LEU A 41 -8.70 32.97 -18.84
N LEU A 42 -8.79 32.89 -17.51
CA LEU A 42 -10.07 32.87 -16.80
C LEU A 42 -10.39 34.24 -16.20
N GLU A 43 -11.53 34.80 -16.58
CA GLU A 43 -12.10 35.94 -15.86
C GLU A 43 -12.48 35.56 -14.41
N ARG A 44 -12.53 36.56 -13.52
CA ARG A 44 -12.79 36.36 -12.08
C ARG A 44 -14.06 35.55 -11.80
N GLY A 45 -15.12 35.73 -12.58
CA GLY A 45 -16.38 34.99 -12.43
C GLY A 45 -16.20 33.49 -12.73
N ASN A 46 -15.60 33.19 -13.89
CA ASN A 46 -15.31 31.82 -14.30
C ASN A 46 -14.29 31.15 -13.38
N PHE A 47 -13.27 31.88 -12.91
CA PHE A 47 -12.32 31.36 -11.93
C PHE A 47 -13.00 30.91 -10.64
N LYS A 48 -13.90 31.76 -10.08
CA LYS A 48 -14.67 31.39 -8.88
C LYS A 48 -15.52 30.15 -9.11
N ARG A 49 -16.19 30.05 -10.28
CA ARG A 49 -17.02 28.88 -10.64
C ARG A 49 -16.18 27.61 -10.70
N VAL A 50 -15.01 27.67 -11.31
CA VAL A 50 -14.12 26.50 -11.48
C VAL A 50 -13.64 25.94 -10.15
N ILE A 51 -13.24 26.80 -9.22
CA ILE A 51 -12.59 26.37 -7.97
C ILE A 51 -13.57 26.08 -6.83
N GLN A 52 -14.87 26.42 -6.99
CA GLN A 52 -15.85 26.45 -5.89
C GLN A 52 -15.90 25.14 -5.11
N ASP A 53 -15.98 24.01 -5.80
CA ASP A 53 -16.14 22.69 -5.16
C ASP A 53 -14.87 22.19 -4.46
N ASN A 54 -13.72 22.79 -4.76
CA ASN A 54 -12.42 22.39 -4.21
C ASN A 54 -11.71 23.52 -3.45
N ILE A 55 -12.41 24.62 -3.16
CA ILE A 55 -11.83 25.85 -2.61
C ILE A 55 -11.12 25.64 -1.29
N VAL A 56 -11.58 24.73 -0.43
CA VAL A 56 -10.96 24.44 0.86
C VAL A 56 -9.55 23.85 0.67
N LEU A 57 -9.42 22.84 -0.20
CA LEU A 57 -8.14 22.22 -0.51
C LEU A 57 -7.19 23.22 -1.18
N ILE A 58 -7.68 23.95 -2.19
CA ILE A 58 -6.92 24.94 -2.93
C ILE A 58 -6.44 26.07 -2.00
N SER A 59 -7.31 26.57 -1.13
CA SER A 59 -6.99 27.61 -0.15
C SER A 59 -5.93 27.14 0.83
N ARG A 60 -6.04 25.91 1.37
CA ARG A 60 -5.02 25.34 2.25
C ARG A 60 -3.67 25.21 1.54
N ALA A 61 -3.67 24.71 0.31
CA ALA A 61 -2.46 24.57 -0.51
C ALA A 61 -1.75 25.91 -0.71
N LEU A 62 -2.47 26.90 -1.26
CA LEU A 62 -1.90 28.20 -1.65
C LEU A 62 -1.57 29.11 -0.46
N ARG A 63 -2.08 28.80 0.74
CA ARG A 63 -1.76 29.50 1.99
C ARG A 63 -0.70 28.77 2.82
N HIS A 64 -0.03 27.76 2.24
CA HIS A 64 1.01 26.97 2.92
C HIS A 64 0.51 26.31 4.22
N GLN A 65 -0.73 25.82 4.22
CA GLN A 65 -1.38 25.16 5.38
C GLN A 65 -1.42 23.63 5.25
N PHE A 66 -0.59 23.06 4.38
CA PHE A 66 -0.30 21.64 4.40
C PHE A 66 0.77 21.30 5.44
N VAL A 67 0.82 20.03 5.82
CA VAL A 67 1.76 19.48 6.79
C VAL A 67 3.22 19.76 6.42
N ILE A 68 3.53 19.86 5.12
CA ILE A 68 4.83 20.31 4.60
C ILE A 68 4.59 21.62 3.82
N PRO A 69 4.78 22.80 4.47
CA PRO A 69 4.50 24.11 3.88
C PRO A 69 5.40 24.46 2.69
N ASP A 70 6.69 24.12 2.80
CA ASP A 70 7.69 24.30 1.73
C ASP A 70 7.96 22.95 1.06
N TRP A 71 7.13 22.63 0.08
CA TRP A 71 7.22 21.37 -0.64
C TRP A 71 8.47 21.30 -1.50
N HIS A 72 8.90 22.43 -2.10
CA HIS A 72 10.02 22.46 -3.01
C HIS A 72 11.32 22.11 -2.28
N ASP A 73 11.62 22.83 -1.20
CA ASP A 73 12.82 22.58 -0.39
C ASP A 73 12.80 21.17 0.20
N PHE A 74 11.64 20.68 0.67
CA PHE A 74 11.51 19.31 1.14
C PHE A 74 11.89 18.29 0.08
N THR A 75 11.38 18.43 -1.16
CA THR A 75 11.69 17.49 -2.24
C THR A 75 13.14 17.57 -2.70
N ALA A 76 13.80 18.73 -2.57
CA ALA A 76 15.22 18.87 -2.85
C ALA A 76 16.08 18.01 -1.90
N TYR A 77 15.72 17.93 -0.62
CA TYR A 77 16.38 17.01 0.32
C TYR A 77 16.13 15.53 -0.01
N ILE A 78 14.91 15.17 -0.43
CA ILE A 78 14.61 13.80 -0.87
C ILE A 78 15.46 13.42 -2.09
N GLU A 79 15.62 14.34 -3.03
CA GLU A 79 16.49 14.16 -4.20
C GLU A 79 17.96 14.01 -3.79
N GLU A 80 18.46 14.84 -2.87
CA GLU A 80 19.81 14.70 -2.33
C GLU A 80 20.04 13.33 -1.69
N PHE A 81 19.10 12.87 -0.86
CA PHE A 81 19.18 11.53 -0.25
C PHE A 81 19.12 10.42 -1.29
N TYR A 82 18.28 10.55 -2.31
CA TYR A 82 18.22 9.59 -3.41
C TYR A 82 19.58 9.47 -4.09
N TRP A 83 20.20 10.58 -4.48
CA TRP A 83 21.52 10.56 -5.13
C TRP A 83 22.66 10.15 -4.20
N PHE A 84 22.51 10.36 -2.89
CA PHE A 84 23.46 9.86 -1.90
C PHE A 84 23.41 8.32 -1.77
N VAL A 85 22.22 7.72 -1.81
CA VAL A 85 22.06 6.26 -1.66
C VAL A 85 22.17 5.48 -2.97
N LYS A 86 21.84 6.08 -4.12
CA LYS A 86 21.84 5.41 -5.44
C LYS A 86 23.17 4.72 -5.81
N PRO A 87 24.36 5.23 -5.44
CA PRO A 87 25.63 4.57 -5.73
C PRO A 87 25.92 3.33 -4.86
N LEU A 88 25.16 3.10 -3.78
CA LEU A 88 25.34 1.94 -2.91
C LEU A 88 24.86 0.68 -3.64
N THR A 89 25.79 -0.20 -4.00
CA THR A 89 25.55 -1.42 -4.80
C THR A 89 25.71 -2.70 -3.98
N ASP A 90 25.82 -2.57 -2.66
CA ASP A 90 25.89 -3.71 -1.74
C ASP A 90 24.56 -4.49 -1.68
N GLY A 91 24.64 -5.73 -1.21
CA GLY A 91 23.50 -6.61 -1.05
C GLY A 91 23.38 -7.67 -2.15
N LYS A 92 22.31 -8.45 -2.10
CA LYS A 92 22.01 -9.50 -3.09
C LYS A 92 20.52 -9.53 -3.34
N VAL A 93 20.15 -9.55 -4.63
CA VAL A 93 18.76 -9.78 -5.05
C VAL A 93 18.29 -11.13 -4.50
N ALA A 94 17.07 -11.16 -3.96
CA ALA A 94 16.46 -12.39 -3.50
C ALA A 94 16.33 -13.38 -4.67
N SER A 95 16.93 -14.55 -4.53
CA SER A 95 17.06 -15.51 -5.63
C SER A 95 16.56 -16.91 -5.28
N TYR A 96 15.79 -17.05 -4.19
CA TYR A 96 15.26 -18.35 -3.76
C TYR A 96 14.06 -18.80 -4.60
N ILE A 97 13.41 -17.89 -5.34
CA ILE A 97 12.48 -18.20 -6.42
C ILE A 97 12.85 -17.45 -7.72
N PRO A 98 12.54 -18.01 -8.91
CA PRO A 98 12.93 -17.43 -10.20
C PRO A 98 12.36 -16.04 -10.48
N GLN A 99 11.18 -15.72 -9.94
CA GLN A 99 10.47 -14.46 -10.18
C GLN A 99 11.21 -13.28 -9.54
N LEU A 100 11.74 -13.47 -8.33
CA LEU A 100 12.51 -12.45 -7.62
C LEU A 100 13.91 -12.28 -8.20
N ALA A 101 14.52 -13.37 -8.69
CA ALA A 101 15.84 -13.34 -9.31
C ALA A 101 15.93 -12.51 -10.60
N ARG A 102 14.79 -12.15 -11.21
CA ARG A 102 14.72 -11.38 -12.46
C ARG A 102 14.82 -9.87 -12.25
N PHE A 103 14.68 -9.37 -11.02
CA PHE A 103 14.77 -7.94 -10.77
C PHE A 103 16.22 -7.46 -10.92
N SER A 104 16.39 -6.31 -11.58
CA SER A 104 17.71 -5.68 -11.68
C SER A 104 18.16 -5.21 -10.29
N PRO A 105 19.42 -5.48 -9.88
CA PRO A 105 19.98 -4.89 -8.66
C PRO A 105 20.08 -3.36 -8.74
N ASP A 106 20.04 -2.79 -9.95
CA ASP A 106 20.17 -1.35 -10.16
C ASP A 106 18.86 -0.59 -9.96
N HIS A 107 17.72 -1.28 -9.82
CA HIS A 107 16.43 -0.64 -9.58
C HIS A 107 16.43 0.06 -8.22
N CYS A 108 16.18 1.36 -8.22
CA CYS A 108 16.04 2.17 -7.02
C CYS A 108 15.00 3.26 -7.24
N GLY A 109 13.92 3.22 -6.47
CA GLY A 109 12.85 4.20 -6.50
C GLY A 109 12.51 4.70 -5.10
N VAL A 110 12.09 5.96 -5.01
CA VAL A 110 11.57 6.58 -3.79
C VAL A 110 10.26 7.27 -4.14
N SER A 111 9.25 7.04 -3.30
CA SER A 111 7.94 7.67 -3.41
C SER A 111 7.52 8.21 -2.05
N VAL A 112 7.02 9.43 -2.05
CA VAL A 112 6.53 10.13 -0.85
C VAL A 112 5.10 10.55 -1.10
N CYS A 113 4.23 10.28 -0.13
CA CYS A 113 2.92 10.91 -0.02
C CYS A 113 2.71 11.44 1.40
N SER A 114 2.38 12.72 1.54
CA SER A 114 2.03 13.32 2.83
C SER A 114 0.56 13.08 3.19
N VAL A 115 0.19 13.26 4.46
CA VAL A 115 -1.21 13.15 4.92
C VAL A 115 -2.16 14.16 4.26
N ASP A 116 -1.61 15.22 3.66
CA ASP A 116 -2.39 16.21 2.89
C ASP A 116 -2.44 15.87 1.38
N GLY A 117 -1.82 14.77 0.94
CA GLY A 117 -1.79 14.30 -0.44
C GLY A 117 -0.73 14.99 -1.32
N GLN A 118 0.30 15.58 -0.72
CA GLN A 118 1.45 16.08 -1.46
C GLN A 118 2.33 14.89 -1.86
N ARG A 119 2.69 14.78 -3.14
CA ARG A 119 3.35 13.60 -3.72
C ARG A 119 4.62 13.96 -4.47
N TYR A 120 5.68 13.18 -4.25
CA TYR A 120 6.95 13.28 -4.96
C TYR A 120 7.48 11.88 -5.24
N VAL A 121 8.07 11.68 -6.42
CA VAL A 121 8.63 10.40 -6.86
C VAL A 121 9.95 10.66 -7.57
N ILE A 122 10.92 9.76 -7.39
CA ILE A 122 12.22 9.79 -8.07
C ILE A 122 12.74 8.36 -8.27
N GLY A 123 13.37 8.10 -9.42
CA GLY A 123 13.90 6.78 -9.77
C GLY A 123 12.88 5.81 -10.37
N ASP A 124 13.10 4.52 -10.16
CA ASP A 124 12.36 3.41 -10.81
C ASP A 124 10.99 3.14 -10.15
N THR A 125 10.13 4.17 -10.04
CA THR A 125 8.88 4.09 -9.26
C THR A 125 7.71 3.42 -9.99
N ASP A 126 7.83 3.24 -11.30
CA ASP A 126 6.83 2.60 -12.17
C ASP A 126 7.12 1.11 -12.41
N VAL A 127 8.11 0.55 -11.70
CA VAL A 127 8.40 -0.88 -11.70
C VAL A 127 7.51 -1.59 -10.68
N ASN A 128 6.70 -2.54 -11.15
CA ASN A 128 5.86 -3.37 -10.29
C ASN A 128 6.69 -4.39 -9.51
N PHE A 129 6.42 -4.51 -8.22
CA PHE A 129 6.99 -5.54 -7.35
C PHE A 129 5.93 -6.08 -6.39
N THR A 130 6.15 -7.26 -5.80
CA THR A 130 5.25 -7.84 -4.82
C THR A 130 5.54 -7.28 -3.42
N MET A 131 4.49 -7.07 -2.63
CA MET A 131 4.62 -6.44 -1.30
C MET A 131 5.39 -7.31 -0.31
N GLN A 132 5.34 -8.64 -0.47
CA GLN A 132 6.07 -9.57 0.37
C GLN A 132 5.72 -9.32 1.84
N SER A 133 6.71 -9.32 2.75
CA SER A 133 6.46 -9.07 4.17
C SER A 133 5.92 -7.67 4.50
N CYS A 134 5.96 -6.70 3.57
CA CYS A 134 5.33 -5.39 3.76
C CYS A 134 3.79 -5.46 3.78
N SER A 135 3.18 -6.60 3.43
CA SER A 135 1.74 -6.83 3.55
C SER A 135 1.29 -7.13 5.00
N LYS A 136 2.22 -7.55 5.88
CA LYS A 136 1.90 -8.00 7.26
C LYS A 136 1.28 -6.89 8.13
N PRO A 137 1.82 -5.65 8.17
CA PRO A 137 1.19 -4.57 8.92
C PRO A 137 -0.22 -4.24 8.42
N ILE A 138 -0.45 -4.34 7.10
CA ILE A 138 -1.74 -4.03 6.48
C ILE A 138 -2.78 -5.09 6.86
N THR A 139 -2.46 -6.38 6.71
CA THR A 139 -3.38 -7.46 7.11
C THR A 139 -3.68 -7.46 8.61
N TYR A 140 -2.68 -7.14 9.44
CA TYR A 140 -2.90 -6.91 10.86
C TYR A 140 -3.84 -5.73 11.15
N GLY A 141 -3.65 -4.60 10.47
CA GLY A 141 -4.55 -3.44 10.58
C GLY A 141 -5.99 -3.77 10.16
N ILE A 142 -6.18 -4.57 9.10
CA ILE A 142 -7.50 -5.05 8.67
C ILE A 142 -8.13 -5.92 9.77
N ALA A 143 -7.38 -6.88 10.32
CA ALA A 143 -7.89 -7.75 11.38
C ALA A 143 -8.29 -6.97 12.64
N LEU A 144 -7.48 -5.97 13.03
CA LEU A 144 -7.82 -5.07 14.13
C LEU A 144 -9.09 -4.26 13.86
N ASN A 145 -9.25 -3.74 12.63
CA ASN A 145 -10.42 -2.97 12.25
C ASN A 145 -11.72 -3.80 12.29
N GLU A 146 -11.65 -5.05 11.84
CA GLU A 146 -12.84 -5.92 11.73
C GLU A 146 -13.19 -6.64 13.04
N LEU A 147 -12.18 -7.06 13.82
CA LEU A 147 -12.38 -7.93 14.99
C LEU A 147 -12.08 -7.25 16.33
N GLY A 148 -11.41 -6.10 16.31
CA GLY A 148 -10.95 -5.40 17.50
C GLY A 148 -9.69 -6.00 18.13
N ASN A 149 -9.04 -5.18 18.97
CA ASN A 149 -7.78 -5.50 19.64
C ASN A 149 -7.87 -6.77 20.52
N GLU A 150 -8.94 -6.87 21.33
CA GLU A 150 -9.13 -7.98 22.27
C GLU A 150 -9.20 -9.33 21.56
N THR A 151 -9.98 -9.41 20.48
CA THR A 151 -10.14 -10.63 19.69
C THR A 151 -8.83 -11.04 19.02
N VAL A 152 -8.14 -10.10 18.36
CA VAL A 152 -6.89 -10.40 17.63
C VAL A 152 -5.81 -10.87 18.59
N HIS A 153 -5.60 -10.17 19.70
CA HIS A 153 -4.51 -10.47 20.63
C HIS A 153 -4.76 -11.65 21.58
N LYS A 154 -5.96 -12.24 21.52
CA LYS A 154 -6.19 -13.59 22.03
C LYS A 154 -5.32 -14.63 21.31
N TYR A 155 -5.01 -14.43 20.03
CA TYR A 155 -4.30 -15.41 19.19
C TYR A 155 -2.86 -15.01 18.85
N VAL A 156 -2.51 -13.73 18.88
CA VAL A 156 -1.15 -13.24 18.57
C VAL A 156 -0.66 -12.25 19.63
N GLY A 157 0.62 -12.31 19.98
CA GLY A 157 1.24 -11.37 20.91
C GLY A 157 1.48 -9.98 20.31
N THR A 158 2.13 -9.12 21.09
CA THR A 158 2.50 -7.74 20.73
C THR A 158 4.01 -7.49 20.80
N GLU A 159 4.76 -8.40 21.42
CA GLU A 159 6.14 -8.17 21.81
C GLU A 159 7.14 -8.65 20.75
N PRO A 160 8.33 -8.03 20.65
CA PRO A 160 9.40 -8.56 19.83
C PRO A 160 9.83 -9.94 20.34
N SER A 161 10.21 -10.84 19.44
CA SER A 161 10.64 -12.19 19.83
C SER A 161 12.03 -12.20 20.48
N GLY A 162 12.88 -11.22 20.19
CA GLY A 162 14.32 -11.26 20.53
C GLY A 162 15.07 -12.41 19.87
N ARG A 163 14.44 -13.11 18.90
CA ARG A 163 14.99 -14.24 18.15
C ARG A 163 15.16 -13.87 16.69
N MET A 164 15.97 -14.65 15.97
CA MET A 164 16.08 -14.50 14.53
C MET A 164 14.71 -14.70 13.85
N PHE A 165 14.46 -13.96 12.76
CA PHE A 165 13.19 -14.03 12.02
C PHE A 165 12.89 -15.44 11.48
N ASN A 166 13.92 -16.28 11.30
CA ASN A 166 13.81 -17.64 10.81
C ASN A 166 13.53 -18.69 11.90
N ALA A 167 13.49 -18.30 13.18
CA ALA A 167 13.19 -19.21 14.27
C ALA A 167 11.74 -19.74 14.19
N ILE A 168 11.54 -21.00 14.58
CA ILE A 168 10.23 -21.63 14.76
C ILE A 168 9.97 -21.66 16.26
N VAL A 169 9.37 -20.57 16.78
CA VAL A 169 9.14 -20.38 18.22
C VAL A 169 7.82 -19.67 18.45
N LEU A 170 7.19 -19.98 19.58
CA LEU A 170 6.05 -19.27 20.15
C LEU A 170 6.49 -18.56 21.43
N ASP A 171 5.65 -17.65 21.91
CA ASP A 171 5.82 -17.00 23.21
C ASP A 171 5.49 -17.95 24.37
N TYR A 172 5.60 -17.45 25.59
CA TYR A 172 5.34 -18.24 26.81
C TYR A 172 3.86 -18.61 27.02
N ASN A 173 2.95 -18.09 26.19
CA ASN A 173 1.53 -18.41 26.18
C ASN A 173 1.12 -19.25 24.95
N ASP A 174 2.10 -19.86 24.26
CA ASP A 174 1.89 -20.63 23.03
C ASP A 174 1.24 -19.82 21.88
N LYS A 175 1.55 -18.52 21.80
CA LYS A 175 1.13 -17.64 20.70
C LYS A 175 2.33 -17.18 19.87
N PRO A 176 2.15 -16.85 18.58
CA PRO A 176 3.19 -16.13 17.86
C PRO A 176 3.47 -14.78 18.53
N HIS A 177 4.75 -14.40 18.60
CA HIS A 177 5.19 -13.23 19.36
C HIS A 177 4.52 -11.91 18.94
N ASN A 178 4.35 -11.68 17.64
CA ASN A 178 3.73 -10.48 17.10
C ASN A 178 3.25 -10.72 15.66
N PRO A 179 2.35 -9.89 15.12
CA PRO A 179 1.81 -10.05 13.76
C PRO A 179 2.83 -9.82 12.63
N LEU A 180 4.02 -9.28 12.92
CA LEU A 180 5.01 -8.90 11.92
C LEU A 180 6.01 -10.02 11.61
N VAL A 181 6.01 -11.11 12.39
CA VAL A 181 6.70 -12.36 12.03
C VAL A 181 5.79 -13.29 11.23
N ASN A 182 6.36 -14.21 10.45
CA ASN A 182 5.57 -15.12 9.60
C ASN A 182 4.51 -15.89 10.38
N ALA A 183 4.86 -16.42 11.55
CA ALA A 183 3.93 -17.14 12.42
C ALA A 183 2.70 -16.29 12.78
N GLY A 184 2.92 -15.05 13.23
CA GLY A 184 1.83 -14.15 13.60
C GLY A 184 1.01 -13.72 12.40
N SER A 185 1.64 -13.45 11.26
CA SER A 185 0.91 -13.10 10.04
C SER A 185 0.06 -14.26 9.50
N ILE A 186 0.52 -15.51 9.58
CA ILE A 186 -0.28 -16.68 9.21
C ILE A 186 -1.50 -16.79 10.14
N VAL A 187 -1.33 -16.60 11.45
CA VAL A 187 -2.46 -16.58 12.40
C VAL A 187 -3.44 -15.44 12.08
N VAL A 188 -2.94 -14.23 11.82
CA VAL A 188 -3.78 -13.08 11.42
C VAL A 188 -4.61 -13.40 10.17
N ASN A 189 -3.99 -14.00 9.14
CA ASN A 189 -4.73 -14.42 7.94
C ASN A 189 -5.74 -15.53 8.23
N GLY A 190 -5.45 -16.43 9.18
CA GLY A 190 -6.42 -17.40 9.69
C GLY A 190 -7.60 -16.78 10.41
N LEU A 191 -7.41 -15.66 11.14
CA LEU A 191 -8.51 -14.89 11.73
C LEU A 191 -9.38 -14.24 10.65
N LEU A 192 -8.77 -13.66 9.61
CA LEU A 192 -9.50 -13.09 8.47
C LEU A 192 -10.32 -14.17 7.74
N GLN A 193 -9.74 -15.34 7.50
CA GLN A 193 -10.45 -16.48 6.91
C GLN A 193 -11.60 -16.98 7.80
N SER A 194 -11.37 -17.14 9.09
CA SER A 194 -12.30 -17.88 9.96
C SER A 194 -13.37 -17.02 10.62
N LEU A 195 -13.08 -15.74 10.91
CA LEU A 195 -13.91 -14.89 11.77
C LEU A 195 -14.51 -13.67 11.06
N VAL A 196 -13.81 -13.07 10.09
CA VAL A 196 -14.29 -11.86 9.40
C VAL A 196 -15.21 -12.25 8.26
N LYS A 197 -16.54 -12.08 8.37
CA LYS A 197 -17.49 -12.50 7.32
C LYS A 197 -17.34 -14.00 6.98
N PRO A 198 -17.60 -14.90 7.96
CA PRO A 198 -17.33 -16.34 7.82
C PRO A 198 -18.12 -17.03 6.70
N GLU A 199 -19.18 -16.40 6.20
CA GLU A 199 -19.97 -16.85 5.07
C GLU A 199 -19.25 -16.73 3.71
N MET A 200 -18.19 -15.92 3.62
CA MET A 200 -17.42 -15.72 2.39
C MET A 200 -16.51 -16.90 2.07
N SER A 201 -16.49 -17.31 0.81
CA SER A 201 -15.51 -18.25 0.27
C SER A 201 -14.09 -17.68 0.30
N SER A 202 -13.07 -18.53 0.18
CA SER A 202 -11.67 -18.06 0.19
C SER A 202 -11.34 -17.07 -0.93
N SER A 203 -12.00 -17.16 -2.09
CA SER A 203 -11.84 -16.18 -3.17
C SER A 203 -12.42 -14.81 -2.77
N GLU A 204 -13.62 -14.80 -2.19
CA GLU A 204 -14.27 -13.57 -1.72
C GLU A 204 -13.48 -12.91 -0.58
N LYS A 205 -12.82 -13.71 0.26
CA LYS A 205 -11.91 -13.22 1.31
C LYS A 205 -10.69 -12.53 0.72
N PHE A 206 -10.09 -13.10 -0.32
CA PHE A 206 -8.98 -12.47 -1.00
C PHE A 206 -9.42 -11.15 -1.66
N ASP A 207 -10.56 -11.14 -2.34
CA ASP A 207 -11.13 -9.93 -2.93
C ASP A 207 -11.44 -8.86 -1.87
N PHE A 208 -11.98 -9.26 -0.72
CA PHE A 208 -12.22 -8.38 0.42
C PHE A 208 -10.93 -7.72 0.91
N VAL A 209 -9.85 -8.50 1.08
CA VAL A 209 -8.55 -7.95 1.47
C VAL A 209 -7.99 -7.03 0.37
N GLN A 210 -8.06 -7.43 -0.90
CA GLN A 210 -7.59 -6.61 -2.03
C GLN A 210 -8.34 -5.26 -2.12
N GLN A 211 -9.63 -5.21 -1.77
CA GLN A 211 -10.38 -3.96 -1.67
C GLN A 211 -9.83 -3.03 -0.59
N TYR A 212 -9.35 -3.56 0.54
CA TYR A 212 -8.64 -2.75 1.53
C TYR A 212 -7.35 -2.16 0.96
N PHE A 213 -6.52 -2.96 0.30
CA PHE A 213 -5.30 -2.46 -0.36
C PHE A 213 -5.61 -1.37 -1.38
N LYS A 214 -6.64 -1.55 -2.22
CA LYS A 214 -7.06 -0.54 -3.20
C LYS A 214 -7.55 0.75 -2.55
N ARG A 215 -8.28 0.67 -1.43
CA ARG A 215 -8.73 1.83 -0.68
C ARG A 215 -7.56 2.58 -0.04
N LEU A 216 -6.61 1.86 0.54
CA LEU A 216 -5.39 2.43 1.12
C LEU A 216 -4.47 3.05 0.07
N ALA A 217 -4.50 2.54 -1.16
CA ALA A 217 -3.83 3.12 -2.32
C ALA A 217 -4.63 4.25 -3.02
N GLY A 218 -5.70 4.77 -2.40
CA GLY A 218 -6.46 5.91 -2.94
C GLY A 218 -7.13 5.65 -4.29
N GLY A 219 -7.44 4.37 -4.59
CA GLY A 219 -8.08 3.95 -5.83
C GLY A 219 -7.12 3.68 -7.00
N GLU A 220 -5.81 3.86 -6.79
CA GLU A 220 -4.76 3.50 -7.74
C GLU A 220 -4.67 1.96 -7.93
N THR A 221 -3.90 1.54 -8.93
CA THR A 221 -3.83 0.12 -9.32
C THR A 221 -3.07 -0.71 -8.28
N VAL A 222 -3.77 -1.70 -7.73
CA VAL A 222 -3.21 -2.79 -6.92
C VAL A 222 -3.38 -4.07 -7.73
N GLY A 223 -2.28 -4.78 -7.96
CA GLY A 223 -2.28 -6.01 -8.75
C GLY A 223 -2.05 -7.26 -7.92
N PHE A 224 -1.77 -8.37 -8.62
CA PHE A 224 -1.47 -9.66 -8.01
C PHE A 224 -0.53 -10.44 -8.93
N SER A 225 0.52 -11.03 -8.36
CA SER A 225 1.49 -11.83 -9.11
C SER A 225 1.25 -13.33 -8.93
N ASN A 226 0.37 -13.91 -9.75
CA ASN A 226 0.06 -15.34 -9.68
C ASN A 226 1.30 -16.22 -9.86
N GLY A 227 2.23 -15.83 -10.74
CA GLY A 227 3.47 -16.57 -10.96
C GLY A 227 4.34 -16.61 -9.70
N THR A 228 4.45 -15.49 -8.96
CA THR A 228 5.22 -15.44 -7.71
C THR A 228 4.49 -16.21 -6.62
N PHE A 229 3.17 -16.11 -6.56
CA PHE A 229 2.34 -16.83 -5.59
C PHE A 229 2.52 -18.35 -5.69
N LEU A 230 2.44 -18.89 -6.89
CA LEU A 230 2.63 -20.34 -7.10
C LEU A 230 4.04 -20.78 -6.71
N SER A 231 5.07 -20.03 -7.08
CA SER A 231 6.46 -20.37 -6.74
C SER A 231 6.78 -20.21 -5.25
N GLU A 232 6.26 -19.18 -4.58
CA GLU A 232 6.36 -19.04 -3.12
C GLU A 232 5.69 -20.23 -2.44
N LYS A 233 4.46 -20.55 -2.83
CA LYS A 233 3.69 -21.68 -2.28
C LYS A 233 4.44 -23.01 -2.43
N GLU A 234 5.03 -23.28 -3.59
CA GLU A 234 5.81 -24.51 -3.83
C GLU A 234 7.10 -24.60 -3.00
N ASN A 235 7.70 -23.47 -2.60
CA ASN A 235 8.97 -23.42 -1.87
C ASN A 235 8.81 -23.05 -0.38
N ALA A 236 7.58 -23.07 0.15
CA ALA A 236 7.25 -22.55 1.47
C ALA A 236 7.24 -23.60 2.61
N ASP A 237 8.11 -24.63 2.56
CA ASP A 237 8.19 -25.71 3.57
C ASP A 237 8.20 -25.20 5.01
N ARG A 238 8.92 -24.10 5.26
CA ARG A 238 9.00 -23.48 6.58
C ARG A 238 7.66 -22.91 7.04
N ASN A 239 6.91 -22.26 6.15
CA ASN A 239 5.61 -21.68 6.49
C ASN A 239 4.56 -22.79 6.70
N TYR A 240 4.62 -23.87 5.92
CA TYR A 240 3.80 -25.07 6.18
C TYR A 240 4.13 -25.69 7.54
N SER A 241 5.41 -25.88 7.84
CA SER A 241 5.88 -26.41 9.13
C SER A 241 5.38 -25.54 10.30
N LEU A 242 5.50 -24.21 10.17
CA LEU A 242 4.95 -23.26 11.14
C LEU A 242 3.44 -23.41 11.29
N GLY A 243 2.70 -23.51 10.19
CA GLY A 243 1.25 -23.68 10.19
C GLY A 243 0.80 -24.92 10.97
N TYR A 244 1.43 -26.07 10.71
CA TYR A 244 1.16 -27.31 11.44
C TYR A 244 1.53 -27.22 12.92
N TYR A 245 2.69 -26.64 13.24
CA TYR A 245 3.13 -26.43 14.62
C TYR A 245 2.16 -25.53 15.40
N MET A 246 1.71 -24.43 14.79
CA MET A 246 0.72 -23.53 15.40
C MET A 246 -0.66 -24.19 15.56
N ARG A 247 -1.05 -25.09 14.64
CA ARG A 247 -2.30 -25.85 14.76
C ARG A 247 -2.25 -26.83 15.94
N GLU A 248 -1.14 -27.54 16.12
CA GLU A 248 -0.93 -28.43 17.27
C GLU A 248 -1.03 -27.67 18.61
N ASN A 249 -0.47 -26.46 18.65
CA ASN A 249 -0.50 -25.57 19.82
C ASN A 249 -1.78 -24.72 19.93
N LYS A 250 -2.82 -25.00 19.12
CA LYS A 250 -4.12 -24.31 19.16
C LYS A 250 -4.03 -22.78 19.00
N CYS A 251 -3.10 -22.28 18.20
CA CYS A 251 -2.96 -20.84 17.93
C CYS A 251 -4.04 -20.27 17.00
N PHE A 252 -4.92 -21.11 16.44
CA PHE A 252 -5.99 -20.72 15.52
C PHE A 252 -7.38 -20.90 16.16
N PRO A 253 -8.42 -20.21 15.68
CA PRO A 253 -9.81 -20.50 16.04
C PRO A 253 -10.19 -21.95 15.71
N ASP A 254 -11.14 -22.53 16.44
CA ASP A 254 -11.53 -23.95 16.30
C ASP A 254 -12.05 -24.30 14.89
N ASN A 255 -12.67 -23.35 14.19
CA ASN A 255 -13.21 -23.52 12.84
C ASN A 255 -12.21 -23.19 11.72
N CYS A 256 -10.92 -22.97 12.05
CA CYS A 256 -9.93 -22.53 11.10
C CYS A 256 -9.50 -23.63 10.13
N ASP A 257 -9.66 -23.37 8.83
CA ASP A 257 -8.98 -24.13 7.79
C ASP A 257 -7.54 -23.63 7.63
N LEU A 258 -6.59 -24.46 8.05
CA LEU A 258 -5.16 -24.14 7.97
C LEU A 258 -4.69 -23.89 6.52
N MET A 259 -5.17 -24.67 5.56
CA MET A 259 -4.72 -24.54 4.17
C MET A 259 -5.27 -23.27 3.54
N ALA A 260 -6.54 -22.95 3.80
CA ALA A 260 -7.12 -21.67 3.36
C ALA A 260 -6.41 -20.45 4.00
N SER A 261 -5.96 -20.59 5.25
CA SER A 261 -5.21 -19.55 5.97
C SER A 261 -3.82 -19.31 5.37
N LEU A 262 -3.09 -20.39 5.07
CA LEU A 262 -1.80 -20.32 4.40
C LEU A 262 -1.93 -19.78 2.98
N ASP A 263 -2.95 -20.21 2.23
CA ASP A 263 -3.22 -19.71 0.88
C ASP A 263 -3.48 -18.21 0.88
N LEU A 264 -4.32 -17.70 1.80
CA LEU A 264 -4.53 -16.25 1.92
C LEU A 264 -3.24 -15.52 2.30
N TYR A 265 -2.45 -16.06 3.23
CA TYR A 265 -1.15 -15.49 3.61
C TYR A 265 -0.20 -15.35 2.41
N PHE A 266 -0.09 -16.38 1.55
CA PHE A 266 0.71 -16.30 0.33
C PHE A 266 0.10 -15.34 -0.69
N GLN A 267 -1.21 -15.40 -0.92
CA GLN A 267 -1.89 -14.53 -1.89
C GLN A 267 -1.68 -13.05 -1.57
N VAL A 268 -1.85 -12.66 -0.30
CA VAL A 268 -1.72 -11.25 0.13
C VAL A 268 -0.26 -10.80 0.14
N SER A 269 0.69 -11.71 0.35
CA SER A 269 2.12 -11.39 0.19
C SER A 269 2.47 -11.08 -1.27
N GLU A 270 1.76 -11.68 -2.23
CA GLU A 270 1.99 -11.49 -3.67
C GLU A 270 1.06 -10.47 -4.33
N THR A 271 0.34 -9.68 -3.53
CA THR A 271 -0.25 -8.42 -3.98
C THR A 271 0.86 -7.54 -4.56
N SER A 272 0.69 -7.10 -5.81
CA SER A 272 1.68 -6.29 -6.52
C SER A 272 1.37 -4.80 -6.42
N TRP A 273 2.41 -3.99 -6.31
CA TRP A 273 2.33 -2.56 -6.10
C TRP A 273 3.33 -1.80 -6.97
N LEU A 274 2.98 -0.54 -7.25
CA LEU A 274 3.89 0.46 -7.81
C LEU A 274 4.27 1.44 -6.70
N MET A 275 5.53 1.85 -6.60
CA MET A 275 5.88 2.91 -5.64
C MET A 275 5.19 4.23 -6.03
N GLY A 276 5.02 4.48 -7.32
CA GLY A 276 4.36 5.68 -7.84
C GLY A 276 2.91 5.85 -7.39
N VAL A 277 2.30 4.82 -6.79
CA VAL A 277 0.89 4.70 -6.40
C VAL A 277 0.60 5.17 -4.96
N CYS A 278 1.58 5.64 -4.18
CA CYS A 278 1.31 6.18 -2.84
C CYS A 278 0.35 7.39 -2.88
N THR A 279 -0.75 7.32 -2.15
CA THR A 279 -1.77 8.38 -1.98
C THR A 279 -2.05 8.66 -0.51
#